data_AF-A0A257QG26-F1
#
_entry.id   AF-A0A257QG26-F1
#
_cell.length_a   1.000
_cell.length_b   1.000
_cell.length_c   1.000
_cell.angle_alpha   90.00
_cell.angle_beta   90.00
_cell.angle_gamma   90.00
#
_symmetry.space_group_name_H-M   'P 1'
#
loop_
_entity.id
_entity.type
_entity.pdbx_description
1 polymer ?
#
loop_
_entity_poly.entity_id
_entity_poly.type
_entity_poly.pdbx_seq_one_letter_code
_entity_poly.pdbx_strand_id
1 'polypeptide(L)'
;MRGRLAGIYMLLIAANILVWAWALFTFRHQPVLLGTALLAYSFGLRHAVDADHIAAIDNVTRKLMQEGKRPVSVGLWFSIGHSAVVVLVALAIAITTTELASHFDHLKDVGGIIGTSVSTLFLFAIAAMN
;
A
#
# COMPACT_ATOMS: atom_id res chain seq x y z
N MET A 1 -20.08 11.93 14.20
CA MET A 1 -18.81 12.02 13.42
C MET A 1 -17.61 11.51 14.21
N ARG A 2 -17.39 11.99 15.44
CA ARG A 2 -16.27 11.54 16.31
C ARG A 2 -16.20 10.02 16.49
N GLY A 3 -17.34 9.33 16.61
CA GLY A 3 -17.38 7.87 16.79
C GLY A 3 -16.84 7.03 15.61
N ARG A 4 -17.12 7.42 14.35
CA ARG A 4 -16.61 6.68 13.17
C ARG A 4 -15.10 6.87 13.00
N LEU A 5 -14.62 8.10 13.18
CA LEU A 5 -13.19 8.43 13.17
C LEU A 5 -12.45 7.69 14.28
N ALA A 6 -12.98 7.75 15.51
CA ALA A 6 -12.42 7.01 16.64
C ALA A 6 -12.38 5.50 16.35
N GLY A 7 -13.43 4.93 15.78
CA GLY A 7 -13.48 3.52 15.38
C GLY A 7 -12.37 3.14 14.41
N ILE A 8 -12.15 3.93 13.36
CA ILE A 8 -11.08 3.68 12.38
C ILE A 8 -9.71 3.78 13.04
N TYR A 9 -9.44 4.83 13.83
CA TYR A 9 -8.15 4.97 14.50
C TYR A 9 -7.89 3.85 15.51
N MET A 10 -8.90 3.46 16.29
CA MET A 10 -8.77 2.34 17.23
C MET A 10 -8.45 1.04 16.50
N LEU A 11 -9.12 0.75 15.38
CA LEU A 11 -8.85 -0.42 14.56
C LEU A 11 -7.40 -0.41 14.05
N LEU A 12 -6.95 0.72 13.49
CA LEU A 12 -5.59 0.84 12.93
C LEU A 12 -4.50 0.69 14.00
N ILE A 13 -4.68 1.31 15.17
CA ILE A 13 -3.76 1.20 16.29
C ILE A 13 -3.71 -0.24 16.81
N ALA A 14 -4.87 -0.87 17.02
CA ALA A 14 -4.96 -2.25 17.47
C ALA A 14 -4.30 -3.21 16.47
N ALA A 15 -4.55 -3.05 15.17
CA ALA A 15 -3.91 -3.84 14.13
C ALA A 15 -2.38 -3.69 14.15
N ASN A 16 -1.86 -2.46 14.31
CA ASN A 16 -0.42 -2.22 14.39
C ASN A 16 0.21 -2.90 15.61
N ILE A 17 -0.42 -2.77 16.78
CA ILE A 17 0.04 -3.41 18.02
C ILE A 17 0.06 -4.94 17.85
N LEU A 18 -0.99 -5.52 17.28
CA LEU A 18 -1.08 -6.96 17.04
C LEU A 18 0.02 -7.46 16.10
N VAL A 19 0.27 -6.75 14.99
CA VAL A 19 1.33 -7.11 14.04
C VAL A 19 2.71 -7.02 14.70
N TRP A 20 2.99 -5.98 15.46
CA TRP A 20 4.26 -5.84 16.17
C TRP A 20 4.44 -6.87 17.28
N ALA A 21 3.39 -7.15 18.06
CA ALA A 21 3.41 -8.21 19.06
C ALA A 21 3.66 -9.59 18.42
N TRP A 22 3.03 -9.86 17.28
CA TRP A 22 3.25 -11.10 16.52
C TRP A 22 4.68 -11.19 15.98
N ALA A 23 5.24 -10.11 15.44
CA ALA A 23 6.63 -10.07 14.99
C ALA A 23 7.61 -10.35 16.15
N LEU A 24 7.43 -9.68 17.30
CA LEU A 24 8.24 -9.90 18.50
C LEU A 24 8.14 -11.34 19.01
N PHE A 25 6.94 -11.92 19.02
CA PHE A 25 6.72 -13.30 19.46
C PHE A 25 7.38 -14.32 18.51
N THR A 26 7.22 -14.13 17.20
CA THR A 26 7.71 -15.08 16.17
C THR A 26 9.24 -15.02 16.06
N PHE A 27 9.81 -13.81 16.07
CA PHE A 27 11.24 -13.59 15.85
C PHE A 27 12.06 -13.51 17.15
N ARG A 28 11.47 -13.85 18.30
CA ARG A 28 12.15 -13.79 19.61
C ARG A 28 13.47 -14.56 19.68
N HIS A 29 13.61 -15.64 18.91
CA HIS A 29 14.82 -16.46 18.86
C HIS A 29 15.78 -16.07 17.73
N GLN A 30 15.38 -15.14 16.86
CA GLN A 30 16.18 -14.66 15.72
C GLN A 30 16.07 -13.14 15.59
N PRO A 31 16.74 -12.36 16.48
CA PRO A 31 16.57 -10.91 16.57
C PRO A 31 16.93 -10.16 15.28
N VAL A 32 17.80 -10.73 14.44
CA VAL A 32 18.16 -10.17 13.13
C VAL A 32 16.91 -9.98 12.24
N LEU A 33 15.93 -10.89 12.31
CA LEU A 33 14.69 -10.79 11.54
C LEU A 33 13.78 -9.64 12.01
N LEU A 34 13.91 -9.17 13.26
CA LEU A 34 13.23 -7.95 13.70
C LEU A 34 13.78 -6.71 12.99
N GLY A 35 15.08 -6.70 12.66
CA GLY A 35 15.68 -5.66 11.81
C GLY A 35 15.06 -5.64 10.41
N THR A 36 14.85 -6.82 9.81
CA THR A 36 14.15 -6.94 8.52
C THR A 36 12.69 -6.48 8.61
N ALA A 37 11.98 -6.82 9.70
CA ALA A 37 10.62 -6.35 9.93
C ALA A 37 10.54 -4.82 10.06
N LEU A 38 11.49 -4.20 10.77
CA LEU A 38 11.61 -2.74 10.87
C LEU A 38 11.88 -2.08 9.52
N LEU A 39 12.76 -2.65 8.70
CA LEU A 39 13.02 -2.15 7.36
C LEU A 39 11.79 -2.27 6.47
N ALA A 40 11.11 -3.42 6.47
CA ALA A 40 9.88 -3.63 5.72
C ALA A 40 8.79 -2.62 6.13
N TYR A 41 8.62 -2.38 7.43
CA TYR A 41 7.70 -1.37 7.95
C TYR A 41 8.08 0.04 7.48
N SER A 42 9.37 0.39 7.54
CA SER A 42 9.87 1.72 7.13
C SER A 42 9.73 1.95 5.62
N PHE A 43 10.04 0.96 4.80
CA PHE A 43 9.84 1.04 3.35
C PHE A 43 8.35 1.10 2.99
N GLY A 44 7.49 0.36 3.71
CA GLY A 44 6.04 0.46 3.56
C GLY A 44 5.51 1.85 3.92
N LEU A 45 6.00 2.45 5.01
CA LEU A 45 5.66 3.82 5.38
C LEU A 45 6.11 4.84 4.33
N ARG A 46 7.31 4.69 3.78
CA ARG A 46 7.79 5.54 2.69
C ARG A 46 6.88 5.43 1.47
N HIS A 47 6.60 4.20 1.04
CA HIS A 47 5.73 3.90 -0.11
C HIS A 47 4.33 4.47 0.05
N ALA A 48 3.77 4.43 1.27
CA ALA A 48 2.44 4.99 1.55
C ALA A 48 2.35 6.52 1.39
N VAL A 49 3.49 7.23 1.33
CA VAL A 49 3.57 8.68 1.15
C VAL A 49 3.91 9.05 -0.31
N ASP A 50 3.95 8.07 -1.21
CA ASP A 50 4.16 8.33 -2.63
C ASP A 50 3.03 9.20 -3.22
N ALA A 51 3.41 10.04 -4.18
CA ALA A 51 2.52 11.08 -4.72
C ALA A 51 1.28 10.51 -5.41
N ASP A 52 1.35 9.28 -5.92
CA ASP A 52 0.24 8.59 -6.57
C ASP A 52 -0.88 8.23 -5.58
N HIS A 53 -0.54 7.75 -4.37
CA HIS A 53 -1.52 7.44 -3.33
C HIS A 53 -2.18 8.71 -2.82
N ILE A 54 -1.38 9.75 -2.58
CA ILE A 54 -1.89 11.05 -2.11
C ILE A 54 -2.85 11.64 -3.16
N ALA A 55 -2.45 11.68 -4.43
CA ALA A 55 -3.28 12.23 -5.50
C ALA A 55 -4.58 11.44 -5.71
N ALA A 56 -4.53 10.10 -5.67
CA ALA A 56 -5.71 9.26 -5.83
C ALA A 56 -6.71 9.45 -4.68
N ILE A 57 -6.23 9.46 -3.43
CA ILE A 57 -7.08 9.67 -2.24
C ILE A 57 -7.66 11.08 -2.26
N ASP A 58 -6.87 12.11 -2.56
CA ASP A 58 -7.33 13.51 -2.61
C ASP A 58 -8.41 13.69 -3.68
N ASN A 59 -8.20 13.19 -4.90
CA ASN A 59 -9.16 13.34 -5.99
C ASN A 59 -10.52 12.69 -5.66
N VAL A 60 -10.51 11.45 -5.14
CA VAL A 60 -11.74 10.77 -4.73
C VAL A 60 -12.42 11.50 -3.57
N THR A 61 -11.63 12.00 -2.62
CA THR A 61 -12.13 12.79 -1.48
C THR A 61 -12.81 14.07 -1.97
N ARG A 62 -12.17 14.84 -2.85
CA ARG A 62 -12.71 16.07 -3.45
C ARG A 62 -13.99 15.80 -4.21
N LYS A 63 -14.00 14.79 -5.08
CA LYS A 63 -15.20 14.40 -5.85
C LYS A 63 -16.38 14.06 -4.93
N LEU A 64 -16.16 13.24 -3.90
CA LEU A 64 -17.21 12.89 -2.94
C LEU A 64 -17.69 14.11 -2.15
N MET A 65 -16.80 15.04 -1.81
CA MET A 65 -17.19 16.29 -1.15
C MET A 65 -18.01 17.21 -2.07
N GLN A 66 -17.68 17.29 -3.37
CA GLN A 66 -18.48 18.03 -4.36
C GLN A 66 -19.89 17.44 -4.52
N GLU A 67 -20.03 16.11 -4.39
CA GLU A 67 -21.33 15.42 -4.34
C GLU A 67 -22.07 15.58 -2.99
N GLY A 68 -21.56 16.41 -2.07
CA GLY A 68 -22.13 16.63 -0.74
C GLY A 68 -21.94 15.46 0.24
N LYS A 69 -21.15 14.44 -0.13
CA LYS A 69 -20.85 13.28 0.73
C LYS A 69 -19.70 13.60 1.68
N ARG A 70 -19.52 12.73 2.69
CA ARG A 70 -18.50 12.85 3.74
C ARG A 70 -17.50 11.68 3.67
N PRO A 71 -16.37 11.83 2.97
CA PRO A 71 -15.45 10.74 2.62
C PRO A 71 -14.50 10.29 3.76
N VAL A 72 -15.03 9.87 4.92
CA VAL A 72 -14.20 9.54 6.10
C VAL A 72 -13.40 8.22 6.01
N SER A 73 -13.71 7.35 5.05
CA SER A 73 -13.10 6.01 4.92
C SER A 73 -12.37 5.80 3.59
N VAL A 74 -12.20 6.85 2.77
CA VAL A 74 -11.59 6.72 1.43
C VAL A 74 -10.17 6.16 1.51
N GLY A 75 -9.33 6.72 2.40
CA GLY A 75 -7.96 6.24 2.57
C GLY A 75 -7.88 4.78 3.04
N LEU A 76 -8.79 4.34 3.91
CA LEU A 76 -8.84 2.95 4.37
C LEU A 76 -9.14 1.99 3.22
N TRP A 77 -10.17 2.28 2.43
CA TRP A 77 -10.55 1.43 1.29
C TRP A 77 -9.52 1.46 0.16
N PHE A 78 -8.90 2.61 -0.09
CA PHE A 78 -7.76 2.72 -1.00
C PHE A 78 -6.62 1.81 -0.58
N SER A 79 -6.21 1.86 0.70
CA SER A 79 -5.13 1.04 1.23
C SER A 79 -5.46 -0.46 1.15
N ILE A 80 -6.67 -0.88 1.53
CA ILE A 80 -7.09 -2.29 1.45
C ILE A 80 -7.04 -2.79 0.00
N GLY A 81 -7.61 -2.02 -0.94
CA GLY A 81 -7.65 -2.41 -2.36
C GLY A 81 -6.26 -2.48 -2.98
N HIS A 82 -5.43 -1.45 -2.75
CA HIS A 82 -4.06 -1.40 -3.26
C HIS A 82 -3.21 -2.53 -2.69
N SER A 83 -3.24 -2.74 -1.38
CA SER A 83 -2.50 -3.82 -0.73
C SER A 83 -2.95 -5.20 -1.19
N ALA A 84 -4.24 -5.42 -1.46
CA ALA A 84 -4.73 -6.68 -2.01
C ALA A 84 -4.11 -7.00 -3.38
N VAL A 85 -4.05 -6.00 -4.28
CA VAL A 85 -3.41 -6.16 -5.60
C VAL A 85 -1.91 -6.45 -5.43
N VAL A 86 -1.22 -5.71 -4.56
CA VAL A 86 0.22 -5.92 -4.30
C VAL A 86 0.48 -7.33 -3.77
N VAL A 87 -0.33 -7.83 -2.84
CA VAL A 87 -0.19 -9.19 -2.29
C VAL A 87 -0.45 -10.25 -3.36
N LEU A 88 -1.48 -10.08 -4.20
CA LEU A 88 -1.77 -11.01 -5.29
C LEU A 88 -0.63 -11.07 -6.32
N VAL A 89 -0.09 -9.91 -6.70
CA VAL A 89 1.05 -9.82 -7.62
C VAL A 89 2.30 -10.44 -6.99
N ALA A 90 2.58 -10.16 -5.71
CA ALA A 90 3.70 -10.75 -4.99
C ALA A 90 3.59 -12.28 -4.90
N LEU A 91 2.38 -12.80 -4.64
CA LEU A 91 2.13 -14.24 -4.62
C LEU A 91 2.31 -14.87 -6.00
N ALA A 92 1.77 -14.24 -7.05
CA ALA A 92 1.94 -14.70 -8.42
C ALA A 92 3.43 -14.77 -8.80
N ILE A 93 4.19 -13.72 -8.48
CA ILE A 93 5.64 -13.71 -8.69
C ILE A 93 6.31 -14.84 -7.91
N ALA A 94 6.03 -15.00 -6.61
CA ALA A 94 6.62 -16.03 -5.77
C ALA A 94 6.38 -17.47 -6.30
N ILE A 95 5.20 -17.74 -6.85
CA ILE A 95 4.87 -19.03 -7.48
C ILE A 95 5.63 -19.21 -8.80
N THR A 96 5.82 -18.14 -9.57
CA THR A 96 6.44 -18.20 -10.91
C THR A 96 7.98 -18.26 -10.83
N THR A 97 8.56 -17.76 -9.73
CA THR A 97 10.02 -17.71 -9.54
C THR A 97 10.73 -19.06 -9.40
N THR A 98 10.02 -20.16 -9.17
CA THR A 98 10.66 -21.49 -9.11
C THR A 98 11.26 -21.93 -10.46
N GLU A 99 10.81 -21.37 -11.58
CA GLU A 99 11.26 -21.72 -12.94
C GLU A 99 11.99 -20.57 -13.68
N LEU A 100 12.01 -19.34 -13.11
CA LEU A 100 12.28 -18.11 -13.87
C LEU A 100 13.38 -17.21 -13.27
N ALA A 101 14.30 -17.78 -12.47
CA ALA A 101 15.39 -17.02 -11.85
C ALA A 101 16.32 -16.32 -12.86
N SER A 102 16.45 -16.83 -14.09
CA SER A 102 17.34 -16.28 -15.12
C SER A 102 16.79 -15.05 -15.86
N HIS A 103 15.48 -14.77 -15.79
CA HIS A 103 14.85 -13.64 -16.48
C HIS A 103 14.29 -12.58 -15.52
N PHE A 104 14.53 -12.74 -14.22
CA PHE A 104 13.94 -11.91 -13.18
C PHE A 104 14.36 -10.44 -13.26
N ASP A 105 15.62 -10.18 -13.60
CA ASP A 105 16.14 -8.81 -13.75
C ASP A 105 15.46 -8.06 -14.91
N HIS A 106 15.31 -8.72 -16.07
CA HIS A 106 14.62 -8.14 -17.21
C HIS A 106 13.12 -7.89 -16.91
N LEU A 107 12.46 -8.80 -16.19
CA LEU A 107 11.07 -8.61 -15.78
C LEU A 107 10.89 -7.45 -14.81
N LYS A 108 11.85 -7.25 -13.89
CA LYS A 108 11.85 -6.14 -12.95
C LYS A 108 12.00 -4.79 -13.66
N ASP A 109 12.93 -4.69 -14.61
CA ASP A 109 13.16 -3.46 -15.37
C ASP A 109 11.95 -3.09 -16.22
N VAL A 110 11.42 -4.05 -16.97
CA VAL A 110 10.20 -3.85 -17.79
C VAL A 110 9.00 -3.52 -16.91
N GLY A 111 8.82 -4.22 -15.78
CA GLY A 111 7.76 -3.95 -14.83
C GLY A 111 7.84 -2.55 -14.22
N GLY A 112 9.06 -2.09 -13.91
CA GLY A 112 9.31 -0.73 -13.42
C GLY A 112 8.95 0.34 -14.45
N ILE A 113 9.34 0.16 -15.71
CA ILE A 113 9.03 1.09 -16.80
C ILE A 113 7.52 1.15 -17.05
N ILE A 114 6.85 0.00 -17.15
CA ILE A 114 5.41 -0.07 -17.37
C ILE A 114 4.67 0.57 -16.20
N GLY A 115 5.02 0.21 -14.96
CA GLY A 115 4.41 0.77 -13.76
C GLY A 115 4.55 2.28 -13.68
N THR A 116 5.76 2.80 -13.94
CA THR A 116 6.02 4.24 -13.94
C THR A 116 5.25 4.96 -15.05
N SER A 117 5.22 4.40 -16.26
CA SER A 117 4.52 4.99 -17.40
C SER A 117 3.01 5.02 -17.19
N VAL A 118 2.42 3.92 -16.74
CA VAL A 118 0.99 3.82 -16.43
C VAL A 118 0.61 4.77 -15.30
N SER A 119 1.38 4.82 -14.22
CA SER A 119 1.13 5.74 -13.09
C SER A 119 1.24 7.20 -13.52
N THR A 120 2.26 7.55 -14.30
CA THR A 120 2.44 8.90 -14.83
C THR A 120 1.26 9.33 -15.71
N LEU A 121 0.85 8.48 -16.66
CA LEU A 121 -0.30 8.75 -17.53
C LEU A 121 -1.60 8.88 -16.73
N PHE A 122 -1.81 8.01 -15.75
CA PHE A 122 -2.97 8.05 -14.87
C PHE A 122 -3.05 9.36 -14.07
N LEU A 123 -1.92 9.81 -13.52
CA LEU A 123 -1.85 11.08 -12.76
C LEU A 123 -2.11 12.29 -13.66
N PHE A 124 -1.53 12.33 -14.87
CA PHE A 124 -1.84 13.38 -15.84
C PHE A 124 -3.31 13.39 -16.27
N ALA A 125 -3.91 12.21 -16.46
CA ALA A 125 -5.32 12.09 -16.81
C ALA A 125 -6.23 12.60 -15.68
N ILE A 126 -5.95 12.25 -14.43
CA ILE A 126 -6.69 12.78 -13.27
C ILE A 126 -6.52 14.29 -13.17
N ALA A 127 -5.29 14.80 -13.33
CA ALA A 127 -5.03 16.23 -13.29
C ALA A 127 -5.79 17.00 -14.37
N ALA A 128 -6.04 16.41 -15.55
CA ALA A 128 -6.83 17.02 -16.61
C ALA A 128 -8.35 16.96 -16.37
N MET A 129 -8.83 16.00 -15.57
CA MET A 129 -10.25 15.76 -15.33
C MET A 129 -10.82 16.47 -14.09
N ASN A 130 -9.95 16.93 -13.19
CA ASN A 130 -10.33 17.63 -11.96
C ASN A 130 -10.23 19.15 -12.13
#